data_AF-A0AAF3E9U7-F1
#
_entry.id   AF-A0AAF3E9U7-F1
#
_cell.length_a   1.000
_cell.length_b   1.000
_cell.length_c   1.000
_cell.angle_alpha   90.00
_cell.angle_beta   90.00
_cell.angle_gamma   90.00
#
_symmetry.space_group_name_H-M   'P 1'
#
loop_
_entity.id
_entity.type
_entity.pdbx_description
1 polymer ?
#
loop_
_entity_poly.entity_id
_entity_poly.type
_entity_poly.pdbx_seq_one_letter_code
_entity_poly.pdbx_strand_id
1 'polypeptide(L)'
;MHLLTVLLLSGLMGLAFAWDLYAMDLRSLLTDKDTRNKLKDLSNKKDMPRTQMQQQLQQLLQMQPQMVQQTFQTVMRAKDQFYNQQMQQKIQQAQQMGLGQIWQQMQQIDQNLSLTRDQAEKAKKDLVKAQPDQMKKAIEQMDKNYYKDNIELTKD
;
A
#
# COMPACT_ATOMS: atom_id res chain seq x y z
N MET A 1 7.26 -3.18 -41.40
CA MET A 1 6.64 -2.23 -40.44
C MET A 1 6.18 -3.01 -39.22
N HIS A 2 7.04 -3.16 -38.21
CA HIS A 2 6.65 -3.71 -36.91
C HIS A 2 6.41 -2.53 -35.96
N LEU A 3 5.24 -1.93 -36.09
CA LEU A 3 4.78 -0.87 -35.20
C LEU A 3 4.15 -1.51 -33.95
N LEU A 4 4.74 -1.18 -32.80
CA LEU A 4 4.04 -0.94 -31.54
C LEU A 4 3.19 -2.10 -30.98
N THR A 5 3.84 -3.14 -30.47
CA THR A 5 3.19 -4.03 -29.49
C THR A 5 3.57 -3.60 -28.07
N VAL A 6 2.82 -2.61 -27.58
CA VAL A 6 2.38 -2.46 -26.18
C VAL A 6 3.47 -2.24 -25.12
N LEU A 7 3.93 -0.99 -25.06
CA LEU A 7 4.37 -0.33 -23.82
C LEU A 7 3.16 -0.19 -22.87
N LEU A 8 3.01 -1.10 -21.91
CA LEU A 8 2.01 -0.97 -20.82
C LEU A 8 2.46 -1.72 -19.56
N LEU A 9 3.71 -1.48 -19.15
CA LEU A 9 4.29 -2.04 -17.91
C LEU A 9 4.87 -0.96 -16.98
N SER A 10 4.55 0.31 -17.22
CA SER A 10 5.04 1.46 -16.46
C SER A 10 3.91 2.17 -15.72
N GLY A 11 3.20 1.42 -14.87
CA GLY A 11 2.09 1.95 -14.07
C GLY A 11 1.99 1.40 -12.65
N LEU A 12 3.09 0.90 -12.09
CA LEU A 12 3.11 0.26 -10.76
C LEU A 12 4.14 0.90 -9.81
N MET A 13 4.48 2.18 -10.01
CA MET A 13 5.42 2.89 -9.12
C MET A 13 4.81 3.35 -7.78
N GLY A 14 3.54 3.04 -7.48
CA GLY A 14 2.90 3.40 -6.20
C GLY A 14 2.95 2.31 -5.10
N LEU A 15 3.45 1.12 -5.40
CA LEU A 15 2.99 -0.13 -4.75
C LEU A 15 3.51 -0.48 -3.35
N ALA A 16 4.26 0.41 -2.70
CA ALA A 16 4.94 0.02 -1.46
C ALA A 16 4.04 -0.08 -0.22
N PHE A 17 2.89 0.57 -0.27
CA PHE A 17 2.02 0.78 0.90
C PHE A 17 0.88 -0.24 1.04
N ALA A 18 0.50 -0.92 -0.04
CA ALA A 18 -0.76 -1.66 -0.07
C ALA A 18 -0.60 -3.14 -0.45
N TRP A 19 0.60 -3.69 -0.29
CA TRP A 19 0.85 -5.13 -0.48
C TRP A 19 -0.22 -6.05 0.13
N ASP A 20 -0.60 -5.81 1.38
CA ASP A 20 -1.61 -6.63 2.07
C ASP A 20 -3.00 -6.52 1.45
N LEU A 21 -3.36 -5.32 1.00
CA LEU A 21 -4.61 -5.08 0.29
C LEU A 21 -4.59 -5.78 -1.07
N TYR A 22 -3.47 -5.73 -1.78
CA TYR A 22 -3.32 -6.32 -3.10
C TYR A 22 -3.30 -7.85 -3.07
N ALA A 23 -2.64 -8.45 -2.07
CA ALA A 23 -2.68 -9.89 -1.85
C ALA A 23 -4.11 -10.36 -1.52
N MET A 24 -4.87 -9.56 -0.75
CA MET A 24 -6.28 -9.84 -0.45
C MET A 24 -7.18 -9.71 -1.69
N ASP A 25 -6.96 -8.70 -2.55
CA ASP A 25 -7.72 -8.51 -3.78
C ASP A 25 -7.42 -9.58 -4.83
N LEU A 26 -6.15 -9.95 -5.04
CA LEU A 26 -5.86 -11.06 -5.94
C LEU A 26 -6.50 -12.34 -5.41
N ARG A 27 -6.44 -12.58 -4.10
CA ARG A 27 -7.06 -13.75 -3.47
C ARG A 27 -8.58 -13.79 -3.67
N SER A 28 -9.28 -12.64 -3.72
CA SER A 28 -10.73 -12.60 -3.96
C SER A 28 -11.12 -12.86 -5.42
N LEU A 29 -10.23 -12.52 -6.37
CA LEU A 29 -10.40 -12.77 -7.80
C LEU A 29 -10.10 -14.22 -8.21
N LEU A 30 -9.42 -14.98 -7.36
CA LEU A 30 -9.01 -16.35 -7.64
C LEU A 30 -10.08 -17.36 -7.23
N THR A 31 -10.39 -18.27 -8.14
CA THR A 31 -11.26 -19.43 -7.86
C THR A 31 -10.46 -20.63 -7.34
N ASP A 32 -9.20 -20.75 -7.75
CA ASP A 32 -8.33 -21.85 -7.34
C ASP A 32 -7.93 -21.73 -5.84
N LYS A 33 -7.85 -22.86 -5.14
CA LYS A 33 -7.57 -22.87 -3.70
C LYS A 33 -6.07 -22.73 -3.40
N ASP A 34 -5.21 -23.25 -4.26
CA ASP A 34 -3.78 -23.36 -4.02
C ASP A 34 -3.06 -22.02 -4.12
N THR A 35 -3.33 -21.24 -5.17
CA THR A 35 -2.86 -19.86 -5.34
C THR A 35 -3.42 -18.97 -4.22
N ARG A 36 -4.69 -19.14 -3.83
CA ARG A 36 -5.27 -18.40 -2.69
C ARG A 36 -4.54 -18.69 -1.37
N ASN A 37 -4.15 -19.94 -1.14
CA ASN A 37 -3.37 -20.31 0.04
C ASN A 37 -1.95 -19.73 -0.04
N LYS A 38 -1.29 -19.81 -1.19
CA LYS A 38 0.04 -19.20 -1.41
C LYS A 38 0.01 -17.68 -1.16
N LEU A 39 -1.02 -16.97 -1.60
CA LEU A 39 -1.19 -15.54 -1.32
C LEU A 39 -1.43 -15.26 0.16
N LYS A 40 -2.24 -16.09 0.83
CA LYS A 40 -2.45 -15.98 2.28
C LYS A 40 -1.14 -16.16 3.03
N ASP A 41 -0.38 -17.21 2.71
CA ASP A 41 0.91 -17.47 3.34
C ASP A 41 1.90 -16.33 3.08
N LEU A 42 1.94 -15.81 1.86
CA LEU A 42 2.79 -14.68 1.49
C LEU A 42 2.45 -13.40 2.29
N SER A 43 1.16 -13.12 2.52
CA SER A 43 0.73 -11.97 3.36
C SER A 43 1.09 -12.12 4.85
N ASN A 44 1.32 -13.35 5.31
CA ASN A 44 1.65 -13.66 6.70
C ASN A 44 3.16 -13.62 7.00
N LYS A 45 4.04 -13.59 5.97
CA LYS A 45 5.50 -13.58 6.13
C LYS A 45 6.03 -12.20 6.52
N LYS A 46 5.88 -11.82 7.79
CA LYS A 46 6.25 -10.48 8.30
C LYS A 46 7.74 -10.15 8.19
N ASP A 47 8.59 -11.17 8.09
CA ASP A 47 10.05 -11.12 7.97
C ASP A 47 10.56 -11.00 6.53
N MET A 48 9.69 -11.15 5.53
CA MET A 48 10.07 -11.02 4.14
C MET A 48 10.11 -9.54 3.70
N PRO A 49 11.15 -9.09 2.97
CA PRO A 49 11.17 -7.77 2.35
C PRO A 49 9.99 -7.58 1.39
N ARG A 50 9.39 -6.39 1.38
CA ARG A 50 8.23 -6.09 0.53
C ARG A 50 8.55 -6.18 -0.97
N THR A 51 9.79 -5.92 -1.37
CA THR A 51 10.27 -6.18 -2.75
C THR A 51 10.13 -7.66 -3.14
N GLN A 52 10.53 -8.58 -2.26
CA GLN A 52 10.45 -10.02 -2.52
C GLN A 52 9.01 -10.49 -2.57
N MET A 53 8.16 -9.96 -1.69
CA MET A 53 6.72 -10.19 -1.74
C MET A 53 6.15 -9.74 -3.10
N GLN A 54 6.45 -8.51 -3.53
CA GLN A 54 6.00 -7.95 -4.81
C GLN A 54 6.38 -8.85 -6.00
N GLN A 55 7.61 -9.36 -6.02
CA GLN A 55 8.07 -10.29 -7.05
C GLN A 55 7.25 -11.59 -7.05
N GLN A 56 6.99 -12.18 -5.87
CA GLN A 56 6.20 -13.40 -5.77
C GLN A 56 4.73 -13.20 -6.17
N LEU A 57 4.11 -12.06 -5.90
CA LEU A 57 2.77 -11.74 -6.43
C LEU A 57 2.77 -11.63 -7.94
N GLN A 58 3.77 -10.95 -8.51
CA GLN A 58 3.86 -10.82 -9.96
C GLN A 58 4.00 -12.20 -10.62
N GLN A 59 4.80 -13.11 -10.04
CA GLN A 59 4.89 -14.48 -10.51
C GLN A 59 3.55 -15.21 -10.42
N LEU A 60 2.87 -15.13 -9.26
CA LEU A 60 1.55 -15.76 -9.09
C LEU A 60 0.51 -15.19 -10.05
N LEU A 61 0.54 -13.89 -10.31
CA LEU A 61 -0.36 -13.20 -11.24
C LEU A 61 -0.10 -13.63 -12.70
N GLN A 62 1.17 -13.78 -13.11
CA GLN A 62 1.53 -14.22 -14.45
C GLN A 62 1.03 -15.64 -14.76
N MET A 63 0.87 -16.48 -13.73
CA MET A 63 0.30 -17.82 -13.87
C MET A 63 -1.23 -17.82 -14.01
N GLN A 64 -1.90 -16.68 -13.83
CA GLN A 64 -3.36 -16.59 -13.88
C GLN A 64 -3.89 -16.39 -15.30
N PRO A 65 -5.15 -16.76 -15.58
CA PRO A 65 -5.82 -16.42 -16.82
C PRO A 65 -5.76 -14.91 -17.11
N GLN A 66 -5.66 -14.54 -18.39
CA GLN A 66 -5.52 -13.14 -18.81
C GLN A 66 -6.63 -12.23 -18.26
N MET A 67 -7.85 -12.75 -18.15
CA MET A 67 -8.98 -12.03 -17.54
C MET A 67 -8.71 -11.66 -16.08
N VAL A 68 -8.19 -12.58 -15.27
CA VAL A 68 -7.83 -12.31 -13.86
C VAL A 68 -6.73 -11.26 -13.78
N GLN A 69 -5.74 -11.33 -14.68
CA GLN A 69 -4.66 -10.33 -14.73
C GLN A 69 -5.21 -8.93 -15.04
N GLN A 70 -6.11 -8.81 -16.01
CA GLN A 70 -6.74 -7.53 -16.37
C GLN A 70 -7.64 -6.99 -15.25
N THR A 71 -8.47 -7.84 -14.64
CA THR A 71 -9.33 -7.44 -13.51
C THR A 71 -8.47 -6.97 -12.35
N PHE A 72 -7.41 -7.70 -12.01
CA PHE A 72 -6.48 -7.30 -10.96
C PHE A 72 -5.87 -5.92 -11.28
N GLN A 73 -5.31 -5.70 -12.47
CA GLN A 73 -4.77 -4.40 -12.86
C GLN A 73 -5.78 -3.24 -12.80
N THR A 74 -7.06 -3.50 -13.07
CA THR A 74 -8.12 -2.49 -12.95
C THR A 74 -8.42 -2.16 -11.50
N VAL A 75 -8.55 -3.17 -10.63
CA VAL A 75 -8.75 -2.98 -9.18
C VAL A 75 -7.56 -2.22 -8.59
N MET A 76 -6.34 -2.60 -8.97
CA MET A 76 -5.11 -1.95 -8.53
C MET A 76 -5.09 -0.46 -8.87
N ARG A 77 -5.39 -0.11 -10.12
CA ARG A 77 -5.44 1.30 -10.55
C ARG A 77 -6.48 2.11 -9.77
N ALA A 78 -7.68 1.54 -9.56
CA ALA A 78 -8.73 2.22 -8.80
C ALA A 78 -8.32 2.44 -7.34
N LYS A 79 -7.71 1.43 -6.70
CA LYS A 79 -7.20 1.55 -5.34
C LYS A 79 -6.03 2.52 -5.25
N ASP A 80 -5.09 2.48 -6.18
CA ASP A 80 -3.97 3.42 -6.21
C ASP A 80 -4.48 4.87 -6.29
N GLN A 81 -5.50 5.12 -7.12
CA GLN A 81 -6.15 6.43 -7.17
C GLN A 81 -6.78 6.81 -5.84
N PHE A 82 -7.57 5.91 -5.24
CA PHE A 82 -8.19 6.15 -3.93
C PHE A 82 -7.16 6.43 -2.83
N TYR A 83 -6.13 5.59 -2.72
CA TYR A 83 -5.05 5.75 -1.75
C TYR A 83 -4.28 7.04 -1.97
N ASN A 84 -3.96 7.38 -3.22
CA ASN A 84 -3.28 8.63 -3.53
C ASN A 84 -4.13 9.85 -3.17
N GLN A 85 -5.44 9.82 -3.39
CA GLN A 85 -6.36 10.87 -2.96
C GLN A 85 -6.38 11.02 -1.44
N GLN A 86 -6.56 9.92 -0.71
CA GLN A 86 -6.54 9.90 0.76
C GLN A 86 -5.19 10.42 1.31
N MET A 87 -4.09 9.99 0.70
CA MET A 87 -2.75 10.43 1.08
C MET A 87 -2.55 11.92 0.81
N GLN A 88 -3.01 12.44 -0.33
CA GLN A 88 -2.92 13.87 -0.63
C GLN A 88 -3.71 14.71 0.38
N GLN A 89 -4.91 14.28 0.76
CA GLN A 89 -5.70 14.94 1.80
C GLN A 89 -4.96 14.93 3.15
N LYS A 90 -4.38 13.79 3.55
CA LYS A 90 -3.54 13.70 4.76
C LYS A 90 -2.34 14.63 4.71
N ILE A 91 -1.64 14.70 3.58
CA ILE A 91 -0.49 15.59 3.42
C ILE A 91 -0.91 17.06 3.55
N GLN A 92 -2.05 17.45 2.97
CA GLN A 92 -2.58 18.81 3.12
C GLN A 92 -2.93 19.14 4.56
N GLN A 93 -3.63 18.25 5.27
CA GLN A 93 -3.94 18.41 6.69
C GLN A 93 -2.66 18.49 7.53
N ALA A 94 -1.70 17.60 7.28
CA ALA A 94 -0.40 17.60 7.94
C ALA A 94 0.36 18.91 7.70
N GLN A 95 0.34 19.46 6.49
CA GLN A 95 0.96 20.74 6.18
C GLN A 95 0.33 21.89 6.97
N GLN A 96 -1.01 21.93 7.08
CA GLN A 96 -1.72 22.93 7.88
C GLN A 96 -1.36 22.85 9.38
N MET A 97 -1.08 21.65 9.88
CA MET A 97 -0.66 21.41 11.27
C MET A 97 0.85 21.54 11.49
N GLY A 98 1.64 21.92 10.47
CA GLY A 98 3.11 21.98 10.56
C GLY A 98 3.80 20.61 10.62
N LEU A 99 3.07 19.53 10.36
CA LEU A 99 3.54 18.12 10.37
C LEU A 99 3.96 17.61 8.99
N GLY A 100 3.89 18.44 7.94
CA GLY A 100 4.09 18.01 6.55
C GLY A 100 5.40 17.26 6.30
N GLN A 101 6.51 17.71 6.91
CA GLN A 101 7.82 17.05 6.75
C GLN A 101 7.85 15.65 7.37
N ILE A 102 7.26 15.48 8.57
CA ILE A 102 7.22 14.18 9.25
C ILE A 102 6.37 13.20 8.43
N TRP A 103 5.25 13.66 7.87
CA TRP A 103 4.41 12.83 7.00
C TRP A 103 5.12 12.42 5.71
N GLN A 104 5.90 13.30 5.10
CA GLN A 104 6.73 12.94 3.94
C GLN A 104 7.79 11.88 4.30
N GLN A 105 8.41 11.98 5.48
CA GLN A 105 9.38 10.98 5.94
C GLN A 105 8.73 9.63 6.23
N MET A 106 7.56 9.62 6.88
CA MET A 106 6.74 8.40 7.02
C MET A 106 6.42 7.81 5.66
N GLN A 107 6.11 8.67 4.69
CA GLN A 107 5.77 8.23 3.35
C GLN A 107 6.96 7.53 2.67
N GLN A 108 8.17 8.09 2.82
CA GLN A 108 9.39 7.49 2.29
C GLN A 108 9.73 6.14 2.93
N ILE A 109 9.52 6.01 4.25
CA ILE A 109 9.71 4.74 4.97
C ILE A 109 8.77 3.66 4.40
N ASP A 110 7.51 4.01 4.22
CA ASP A 110 6.54 3.10 3.66
C ASP A 110 6.79 2.85 2.15
N GLN A 111 7.38 3.80 1.41
CA GLN A 111 7.84 3.60 0.03
C GLN A 111 9.07 2.69 -0.09
N ASN A 112 9.83 2.53 0.99
CA ASN A 112 11.03 1.71 0.99
C ASN A 112 10.69 0.21 1.04
N LEU A 113 10.46 -0.37 -0.13
CA LEU A 113 10.15 -1.78 -0.32
C LEU A 113 11.24 -2.76 0.17
N SER A 114 12.48 -2.29 0.38
CA SER A 114 13.54 -3.15 0.92
C SER A 114 13.31 -3.48 2.40
N LEU A 115 12.50 -2.69 3.10
CA LEU A 115 12.12 -2.95 4.49
C LEU A 115 11.01 -4.00 4.56
N THR A 116 11.09 -4.85 5.58
CA THR A 116 9.96 -5.67 6.02
C THR A 116 8.87 -4.78 6.63
N ARG A 117 7.68 -5.35 6.86
CA ARG A 117 6.57 -4.61 7.51
C ARG A 117 6.98 -4.13 8.90
N ASP A 118 7.55 -5.01 9.69
CA ASP A 118 7.94 -4.71 11.08
C ASP A 118 9.07 -3.65 11.11
N GLN A 119 9.98 -3.68 10.14
CA GLN A 119 11.03 -2.67 10.02
C GLN A 119 10.47 -1.30 9.64
N ALA A 120 9.55 -1.23 8.67
CA ALA A 120 8.91 0.02 8.27
C ALA A 120 8.04 0.59 9.42
N GLU A 121 7.27 -0.26 10.10
CA GLU A 121 6.45 0.17 11.23
C GLU A 121 7.31 0.66 12.40
N LYS A 122 8.39 -0.05 12.72
CA LYS A 122 9.36 0.39 13.73
C LYS A 122 9.99 1.72 13.36
N ALA A 123 10.45 1.89 12.11
CA ALA A 123 11.04 3.14 11.63
C ALA A 123 10.05 4.31 11.74
N LYS A 124 8.76 4.11 11.41
CA LYS A 124 7.73 5.13 11.61
C LYS A 124 7.52 5.47 13.08
N LYS A 125 7.45 4.45 13.95
CA LYS A 125 7.31 4.64 15.40
C LYS A 125 8.49 5.41 15.99
N ASP A 126 9.71 5.06 15.59
CA ASP A 126 10.93 5.72 16.05
C ASP A 126 11.00 7.17 15.53
N LEU A 127 10.58 7.41 14.29
CA LEU A 127 10.43 8.76 13.72
C LEU A 127 9.47 9.64 14.54
N VAL A 128 8.30 9.11 14.94
CA VAL A 128 7.34 9.84 15.80
C VAL A 128 7.92 10.08 17.18
N LYS A 129 8.55 9.07 17.78
CA LYS A 129 9.14 9.18 19.12
C LYS A 129 10.23 10.25 19.21
N ALA A 130 10.96 10.48 18.12
CA ALA A 130 12.00 11.50 18.03
C ALA A 130 11.45 12.94 17.96
N GLN A 131 10.14 13.14 17.74
CA GLN A 131 9.54 14.47 17.65
C GLN A 131 9.28 15.09 19.04
N PRO A 132 9.04 16.40 19.12
CA PRO A 132 8.50 17.03 20.33
C PRO A 132 7.12 16.47 20.71
N ASP A 133 6.78 16.46 22.01
CA ASP A 133 5.52 15.85 22.49
C ASP A 133 4.25 16.49 21.90
N GLN A 134 4.30 17.79 21.59
CA GLN A 134 3.21 18.49 20.91
C GLN A 134 2.97 17.90 19.50
N MET A 135 4.03 17.61 18.76
CA MET A 135 3.93 16.99 17.44
C MET A 135 3.48 15.54 17.53
N LYS A 136 3.94 14.77 18.52
CA LYS A 136 3.46 13.38 18.76
C LYS A 136 1.95 13.34 18.94
N LYS A 137 1.42 14.19 19.83
CA LYS A 137 -0.03 14.29 20.09
C LYS A 137 -0.80 14.69 18.83
N ALA A 138 -0.27 15.65 18.07
CA ALA A 138 -0.89 16.09 16.83
C ALA A 138 -0.93 14.98 15.77
N ILE A 139 0.14 14.18 15.64
CA ILE A 139 0.20 13.00 14.76
C ILE A 139 -0.84 11.95 15.21
N GLU A 140 -0.89 11.61 16.50
CA GLU A 140 -1.86 10.64 17.04
C GLU A 140 -3.30 11.09 16.82
N GLN A 141 -3.58 12.39 16.99
CA GLN A 141 -4.92 12.94 16.79
C GLN A 141 -5.34 12.90 15.33
N MET A 142 -4.43 13.23 14.41
CA MET A 142 -4.71 13.18 12.98
C MET A 142 -4.95 11.74 12.49
N ASP A 143 -4.20 10.76 13.01
CA ASP A 143 -4.46 9.35 12.70
C ASP A 143 -5.81 8.87 13.25
N LYS A 144 -6.21 9.27 14.46
CA LYS A 144 -7.54 8.94 15.01
C LYS A 144 -8.68 9.52 14.18
N ASN A 145 -8.57 10.77 13.74
CA ASN A 145 -9.58 11.42 12.91
C ASN A 145 -9.75 10.69 11.58
N TYR A 146 -8.65 10.27 10.95
CA TYR A 146 -8.70 9.48 9.72
C TYR A 146 -9.44 8.15 9.87
N TYR A 147 -9.25 7.42 10.98
CA TYR A 147 -9.99 6.18 11.20
C TYR A 147 -11.48 6.43 11.44
N LYS A 148 -11.82 7.53 12.13
CA LYS A 148 -13.21 7.90 12.38
C LYS A 148 -13.95 8.25 11.09
N ASP A 149 -13.35 9.09 10.25
CA ASP A 149 -13.97 9.56 9.01
C ASP A 149 -14.17 8.42 8.00
N ASN A 150 -13.26 7.43 7.98
CA ASN A 150 -13.39 6.26 7.08
C ASN A 150 -14.30 5.15 7.61
N ILE A 151 -14.52 5.04 8.92
CA ILE A 151 -15.52 4.11 9.49
C ILE A 151 -16.95 4.65 9.30
N GLU A 152 -17.15 5.97 9.27
CA GLU A 152 -18.45 6.58 9.01
C GLU A 152 -18.86 6.48 7.52
N LEU A 153 -17.90 6.51 6.58
CA LEU A 153 -18.14 6.33 5.14
C LEU A 153 -18.50 4.90 4.68
N THR A 154 -18.48 3.91 5.59
CA THR A 154 -18.79 2.49 5.26
C THR A 154 -20.07 1.99 5.94
N LYS A 155 -20.87 2.89 6.53
CA LYS A 155 -22.10 2.57 7.26
C LYS A 155 -23.40 2.88 6.50
N ASP A 156 -23.32 3.39 5.27
CA ASP A 156 -24.48 3.67 4.42
C ASP A 156 -24.65 2.61 3.32
#